data_AF-A0A1S1N9H2-F1
#
_entry.id   AF-A0A1S1N9H2-F1
#
_cell.length_a   1.000
_cell.length_b   1.000
_cell.length_c   1.000
_cell.angle_alpha   90.00
_cell.angle_beta   90.00
_cell.angle_gamma   90.00
#
_symmetry.space_group_name_H-M   'P 1'
#
loop_
_entity.id
_entity.type
_entity.pdbx_description
1 polymer ?
#
loop_
_entity_poly.entity_id
_entity_poly.type
_entity_poly.pdbx_seq_one_letter_code
_entity_poly.pdbx_strand_id
1 'polypeptide(L)'
;MNGHISFLQREWMGGGRATAFVMEFLASRAPDAATRNLLSDMAETNCTFLDLRDPKQAQLVDLIVNELPLHVAGLEDTAVRNNLAAIFEDLYQFAREQQEYNRDPTRNTCFTIGPHEGRYLDISVLNRIIMSQLGNVNYVRIDVSKFGTEQRTTVRDYVERLADPRVWIIRDD
;
A
#
# COMPACT_ATOMS: atom_id res chain seq x y z
N MET A 1 16.83 -4.42 -9.30
CA MET A 1 15.52 -5.12 -9.28
C MET A 1 14.67 -4.48 -8.20
N ASN A 2 13.39 -4.24 -8.48
CA ASN A 2 12.43 -3.71 -7.51
C ASN A 2 11.56 -4.85 -7.02
N GLY A 3 11.13 -4.80 -5.76
CA GLY A 3 10.17 -5.73 -5.19
C GLY A 3 8.84 -5.08 -4.90
N HIS A 4 7.81 -5.91 -4.80
CA HIS A 4 6.41 -5.57 -4.68
C HIS A 4 5.81 -6.35 -3.51
N ILE A 5 5.04 -5.64 -2.68
CA ILE A 5 4.21 -6.26 -1.65
C ILE A 5 2.78 -5.79 -1.90
N SER A 6 1.89 -6.71 -2.23
CA SER A 6 0.49 -6.39 -2.55
C SER A 6 -0.39 -6.53 -1.31
N PHE A 7 -1.15 -5.48 -1.05
CA PHE A 7 -2.25 -5.41 -0.10
C PHE A 7 -3.56 -5.23 -0.88
N LEU A 8 -4.71 -5.41 -0.23
CA LEU A 8 -6.01 -5.38 -0.91
C LEU A 8 -6.26 -4.02 -1.56
N GLN A 9 -5.91 -2.96 -0.84
CA GLN A 9 -6.16 -1.59 -1.25
C GLN A 9 -4.97 -1.01 -2.02
N ARG A 10 -3.73 -1.49 -1.80
CA ARG A 10 -2.52 -0.80 -2.26
C ARG A 10 -1.38 -1.78 -2.54
N GLU A 11 -0.39 -1.32 -3.30
CA GLU A 11 0.86 -2.05 -3.50
C GLU A 11 2.02 -1.19 -3.03
N TRP A 12 2.90 -1.77 -2.22
CA TRP A 12 4.15 -1.13 -1.85
C TRP A 12 5.25 -1.58 -2.81
N MET A 13 6.01 -0.61 -3.33
CA MET A 13 7.17 -0.85 -4.20
C MET A 13 8.45 -0.43 -3.49
N GLY A 14 9.41 -1.34 -3.41
CA GLY A 14 10.71 -1.12 -2.81
C GLY A 14 11.86 -1.43 -3.76
N GLY A 15 13.03 -0.83 -3.51
CA GLY A 15 14.26 -1.33 -4.12
C GLY A 15 14.62 -2.71 -3.55
N GLY A 16 15.28 -3.56 -4.35
CA GLY A 16 15.53 -4.97 -3.99
C GLY A 16 16.12 -5.19 -2.60
N ARG A 17 17.03 -4.31 -2.13
CA ARG A 17 17.56 -4.38 -0.76
C ARG A 17 16.52 -4.11 0.33
N ALA A 18 15.63 -3.14 0.12
CA ALA A 18 14.57 -2.83 1.07
C ALA A 18 13.53 -3.96 1.10
N THR A 19 13.21 -4.54 -0.06
CA THR A 19 12.34 -5.72 -0.13
C THR A 19 12.96 -6.93 0.56
N ALA A 20 14.23 -7.24 0.27
CA ALA A 20 14.94 -8.35 0.91
C ALA A 20 14.97 -8.19 2.44
N PHE A 21 15.23 -6.98 2.94
CA PHE A 21 15.17 -6.70 4.38
C PHE A 21 13.82 -7.06 5.00
N VAL A 22 12.70 -6.72 4.33
CA VAL A 22 11.36 -7.09 4.81
C VAL A 22 11.18 -8.61 4.77
N MET A 23 11.59 -9.29 3.70
CA MET A 23 11.45 -10.75 3.59
C MET A 23 12.28 -11.48 4.64
N GLU A 24 13.53 -11.08 4.86
CA GLU A 24 14.41 -11.64 5.90
C GLU A 24 13.82 -11.45 7.30
N PHE A 25 13.31 -10.24 7.57
CA PHE A 25 12.63 -9.95 8.83
C PHE A 25 11.43 -10.88 9.04
N LEU A 26 10.55 -10.99 8.03
CA LEU A 26 9.37 -11.86 8.10
C LEU A 26 9.77 -13.33 8.23
N ALA A 27 10.77 -13.79 7.49
CA ALA A 27 11.29 -15.15 7.58
C ALA A 27 11.80 -15.47 8.99
N SER A 28 12.44 -14.50 9.67
CA SER A 28 12.94 -14.71 11.04
C SER A 28 11.82 -14.82 12.09
N ARG A 29 10.62 -14.31 11.80
CA ARG A 29 9.49 -14.22 12.74
C ARG A 29 8.27 -15.05 12.36
N ALA A 30 8.22 -15.59 11.14
CA ALA A 30 7.10 -16.39 10.68
C ALA A 30 6.93 -17.64 11.57
N PRO A 31 5.68 -18.03 11.89
CA PRO A 31 5.42 -19.06 12.89
C PRO A 31 5.73 -20.46 12.37
N ASP A 32 5.42 -20.75 11.11
CA ASP A 32 5.61 -22.06 10.50
C ASP A 32 6.85 -22.12 9.59
N ALA A 33 7.48 -23.29 9.52
CA ALA A 33 8.72 -23.48 8.77
C ALA A 33 8.55 -23.34 7.26
N ALA A 34 7.36 -23.63 6.71
CA ALA A 34 7.13 -23.53 5.27
C ALA A 34 7.13 -22.05 4.83
N THR A 35 6.44 -21.19 5.57
CA THR A 35 6.43 -19.74 5.35
C THR A 35 7.81 -19.14 5.57
N ARG A 36 8.54 -19.56 6.61
CA ARG A 36 9.93 -19.11 6.82
C ARG A 36 10.83 -19.43 5.64
N ASN A 37 10.83 -20.68 5.18
CA ASN A 37 11.65 -21.11 4.05
C ASN A 37 11.28 -20.36 2.76
N LEU A 38 9.99 -20.20 2.48
CA LEU A 38 9.52 -19.43 1.33
C LEU A 38 10.05 -18.00 1.35
N LEU A 39 9.95 -17.31 2.49
CA LEU A 39 10.41 -15.92 2.63
C LEU A 39 11.94 -15.80 2.56
N SER A 40 12.67 -16.77 3.12
CA SER A 40 14.13 -16.85 2.98
C SER A 40 14.54 -17.05 1.52
N ASP A 41 13.92 -17.99 0.81
CA ASP A 41 14.18 -18.23 -0.61
C ASP A 41 13.87 -16.96 -1.43
N MET A 42 12.80 -16.24 -1.10
CA MET A 42 12.45 -14.98 -1.74
C MET A 42 13.49 -13.88 -1.50
N ALA A 43 14.04 -13.78 -0.29
CA ALA A 43 15.12 -12.84 0.00
C ALA A 43 16.40 -13.18 -0.78
N GLU A 44 16.82 -14.45 -0.77
CA GLU A 44 18.04 -14.92 -1.44
C GLU A 44 17.98 -14.76 -2.95
N THR A 45 16.83 -15.09 -3.55
CA THR A 45 16.64 -15.01 -5.01
C THR A 45 16.30 -13.61 -5.51
N ASN A 46 16.26 -12.61 -4.62
CA ASN A 46 15.69 -11.29 -4.90
C ASN A 46 14.28 -11.38 -5.51
N CYS A 47 13.50 -12.38 -5.12
CA CYS A 47 12.13 -12.54 -5.60
C CYS A 47 11.32 -11.31 -5.22
N THR A 48 10.58 -10.81 -6.21
CA THR A 48 10.10 -9.43 -6.21
C THR A 48 8.62 -9.31 -5.84
N PHE A 49 7.97 -10.35 -5.34
CA PHE A 49 6.51 -10.30 -5.14
C PHE A 49 6.03 -11.11 -3.93
N LEU A 50 5.44 -10.43 -2.96
CA LEU A 50 4.71 -11.02 -1.83
C LEU A 50 3.27 -10.54 -1.84
N ASP A 51 2.32 -11.46 -1.78
CA ASP A 51 0.89 -11.15 -1.73
C ASP A 51 0.34 -11.33 -0.31
N LEU A 52 -0.15 -10.23 0.27
CA LEU A 52 -0.71 -10.17 1.62
C LEU A 52 -2.22 -9.85 1.62
N ARG A 53 -2.89 -9.97 0.46
CA ARG A 53 -4.33 -9.68 0.32
C ARG A 53 -5.21 -10.69 1.03
N ASP A 54 -4.79 -11.95 1.09
CA ASP A 54 -5.55 -13.03 1.72
C ASP A 54 -5.51 -12.89 3.25
N PRO A 55 -6.66 -12.87 3.96
CA PRO A 55 -6.70 -12.87 5.42
C PRO A 55 -5.91 -13.99 6.10
N LYS A 56 -5.62 -15.10 5.41
CA LYS A 56 -4.70 -16.15 5.90
C LYS A 56 -3.28 -15.63 6.17
N GLN A 57 -2.89 -14.54 5.51
CA GLN A 57 -1.60 -13.87 5.70
C GLN A 57 -1.64 -12.85 6.86
N ALA A 58 -2.71 -12.77 7.64
CA ALA A 58 -2.88 -11.78 8.70
C ALA A 58 -1.70 -11.72 9.68
N GLN A 59 -1.09 -12.85 9.99
CA GLN A 59 0.06 -12.90 10.90
C GLN A 59 1.29 -12.19 10.31
N LEU A 60 1.55 -12.30 8.99
CA LEU A 60 2.64 -11.56 8.35
C LEU A 60 2.35 -10.06 8.33
N VAL A 61 1.09 -9.68 8.10
CA VAL A 61 0.66 -8.27 8.18
C VAL A 61 0.87 -7.73 9.60
N ASP A 62 0.52 -8.50 10.63
CA ASP A 62 0.74 -8.12 12.03
C ASP A 62 2.24 -7.92 12.35
N LEU A 63 3.12 -8.74 11.79
CA LEU A 63 4.58 -8.56 11.93
C LEU A 63 5.05 -7.24 11.31
N ILE A 64 4.57 -6.89 10.10
CA ILE A 64 4.91 -5.62 9.44
C ILE A 64 4.40 -4.42 10.25
N VAL A 65 3.20 -4.50 10.83
CA VAL A 65 2.62 -3.37 11.56
C VAL A 65 3.22 -3.21 12.95
N ASN A 66 3.39 -4.30 13.69
CA ASN A 66 3.67 -4.25 15.12
C ASN A 66 5.15 -4.43 15.44
N GLU A 67 5.90 -5.21 14.66
CA GLU A 67 7.26 -5.63 15.00
C GLU A 67 8.33 -5.00 14.10
N LEU A 68 8.08 -4.87 12.79
CA LEU A 68 9.05 -4.29 11.86
C LEU A 68 9.46 -2.84 12.23
N PRO A 69 8.55 -1.92 12.65
CA PRO A 69 8.94 -0.58 13.05
C PRO A 69 9.85 -0.59 14.28
N LEU A 70 9.60 -1.50 15.23
CA LEU A 70 10.41 -1.67 16.44
C LEU A 70 11.78 -2.24 16.09
N HIS A 71 11.83 -3.20 15.17
CA HIS A 71 13.07 -3.77 14.67
C HIS A 71 13.95 -2.72 13.99
N VAL A 72 13.37 -1.91 13.10
CA VAL A 72 14.07 -0.79 12.44
C VAL A 72 14.52 0.25 13.47
N ALA A 73 13.69 0.57 14.46
CA ALA A 73 14.04 1.51 15.52
C ALA A 73 15.22 1.04 16.39
N GLY A 74 15.39 -0.28 16.54
CA GLY A 74 16.47 -0.91 17.29
C GLY A 74 17.82 -1.00 16.56
N LEU A 75 17.91 -0.60 15.28
CA LEU A 75 19.17 -0.61 14.54
C LEU A 75 20.15 0.42 15.11
N GLU A 76 21.39 -0.01 15.35
CA GLU A 76 22.46 0.83 15.91
C GLU A 76 22.81 2.01 14.99
N ASP A 77 22.88 1.75 13.68
CA ASP A 77 23.18 2.78 12.68
C ASP A 77 21.98 3.73 12.50
N THR A 78 22.17 4.98 12.93
CA THR A 78 21.16 6.04 12.86
C THR A 78 20.83 6.45 11.43
N ALA A 79 21.80 6.45 10.51
CA ALA A 79 21.56 6.81 9.12
C ALA A 79 20.73 5.72 8.43
N VAL A 80 21.07 4.45 8.67
CA VAL A 80 20.30 3.31 8.14
C VAL A 80 18.88 3.30 8.70
N ARG A 81 18.71 3.48 10.01
CA ARG A 81 17.39 3.56 10.66
C ARG A 81 16.51 4.64 10.05
N ASN A 82 17.03 5.87 9.93
CA ASN A 82 16.26 6.99 9.39
C ASN A 82 15.88 6.75 7.92
N ASN A 83 16.80 6.19 7.13
CA ASN A 83 16.55 5.86 5.73
C ASN A 83 15.48 4.77 5.58
N LEU A 84 15.55 3.68 6.36
CA LEU A 84 14.56 2.61 6.33
C LEU A 84 13.19 3.08 6.84
N ALA A 85 13.16 3.91 7.89
CA ALA A 85 11.92 4.49 8.38
C ALA A 85 11.20 5.32 7.30
N ALA A 86 11.94 6.12 6.54
CA ALA A 86 11.38 6.88 5.42
C ALA A 86 10.91 5.96 4.27
N ILE A 87 11.69 4.93 3.92
CA ILE A 87 11.34 3.98 2.86
C ILE A 87 10.09 3.16 3.21
N PHE A 88 9.92 2.81 4.49
CA PHE A 88 8.82 1.96 4.96
C PHE A 88 7.59 2.72 5.44
N GLU A 89 7.57 4.05 5.37
CA GLU A 89 6.39 4.85 5.78
C GLU A 89 5.11 4.37 5.10
N ASP A 90 5.13 4.29 3.77
CA ASP A 90 4.01 3.76 2.97
C ASP A 90 3.73 2.29 3.26
N LEU A 91 4.78 1.46 3.44
CA LEU A 91 4.62 0.04 3.77
C LEU A 91 3.82 -0.14 5.06
N TYR A 92 4.15 0.63 6.10
CA TYR A 92 3.45 0.57 7.38
C TYR A 92 2.02 1.05 7.26
N GLN A 93 1.77 2.11 6.49
CA GLN A 93 0.41 2.58 6.24
C GLN A 93 -0.42 1.48 5.56
N PHE A 94 0.08 0.88 4.48
CA PHE A 94 -0.67 -0.08 3.69
C PHE A 94 -0.91 -1.37 4.48
N ALA A 95 0.06 -1.80 5.29
CA ALA A 95 -0.08 -2.93 6.18
C ALA A 95 -1.13 -2.67 7.29
N ARG A 96 -1.24 -1.45 7.83
CA ARG A 96 -2.31 -1.09 8.78
C ARG A 96 -3.69 -1.16 8.13
N GLU A 97 -3.83 -0.62 6.92
CA GLU A 97 -5.08 -0.70 6.15
C GLU A 97 -5.50 -2.17 5.92
N GLN A 98 -4.56 -3.05 5.60
CA GLN A 98 -4.81 -4.49 5.48
C GLN A 98 -5.12 -5.15 6.84
N GLN A 99 -4.42 -4.76 7.92
CA GLN A 99 -4.65 -5.28 9.26
C GLN A 99 -6.08 -4.99 9.73
N GLU A 100 -6.58 -3.77 9.47
CA GLU A 100 -7.95 -3.39 9.80
C GLU A 100 -8.97 -4.25 9.03
N TYR A 101 -8.73 -4.50 7.74
CA TYR A 101 -9.56 -5.40 6.94
C TYR A 101 -9.52 -6.85 7.43
N ASN A 102 -8.35 -7.37 7.79
CA ASN A 102 -8.21 -8.74 8.30
C ASN A 102 -8.96 -8.94 9.62
N ARG A 103 -9.09 -7.88 10.44
CA ARG A 103 -9.84 -7.90 11.70
C ARG A 103 -11.36 -7.79 11.49
N ASP A 104 -11.78 -7.02 10.50
CA ASP A 104 -13.19 -6.86 10.14
C ASP A 104 -13.34 -6.83 8.61
N PRO A 105 -13.51 -7.99 7.96
CA PRO A 105 -13.69 -8.08 6.51
C PRO A 105 -15.01 -7.48 6.01
N THR A 106 -15.93 -7.14 6.91
CA THR A 106 -17.20 -6.47 6.56
C THR A 106 -17.05 -4.96 6.49
N ARG A 107 -15.92 -4.43 6.97
CA ARG A 107 -15.63 -3.01 6.93
C ARG A 107 -15.39 -2.57 5.49
N ASN A 108 -16.02 -1.46 5.13
CA ASN A 108 -15.85 -0.87 3.82
C ASN A 108 -14.39 -0.48 3.57
N THR A 109 -13.81 -1.02 2.52
CA THR A 109 -12.46 -0.69 2.05
C THR A 109 -12.51 0.54 1.13
N CYS A 110 -11.45 1.34 1.14
CA CYS A 110 -11.35 2.48 0.26
C CYS A 110 -9.94 2.70 -0.30
N PHE A 111 -9.88 3.01 -1.59
CA PHE A 111 -8.63 3.44 -2.23
C PHE A 111 -8.64 4.95 -2.42
N THR A 112 -7.58 5.63 -1.96
CA THR A 112 -7.43 7.08 -2.17
C THR A 112 -6.40 7.36 -3.24
N ILE A 113 -6.81 8.07 -4.30
CA ILE A 113 -5.97 8.63 -5.36
C ILE A 113 -5.51 10.02 -4.93
N GLY A 114 -4.21 10.32 -5.04
CA GLY A 114 -3.63 11.59 -4.59
C GLY A 114 -3.17 11.57 -3.12
N PRO A 115 -2.77 12.72 -2.53
CA PRO A 115 -2.78 14.05 -3.09
C PRO A 115 -1.41 14.44 -3.65
N HIS A 116 -1.20 14.22 -4.94
CA HIS A 116 0.02 14.64 -5.64
C HIS A 116 -0.37 15.62 -6.75
N GLU A 117 0.30 16.77 -6.81
CA GLU A 117 0.12 17.77 -7.87
C GLU A 117 0.26 17.12 -9.25
N GLY A 118 -0.65 17.47 -10.15
CA GLY A 118 -0.94 16.72 -11.37
C GLY A 118 0.24 16.54 -12.31
N ARG A 119 0.91 15.39 -12.21
CA ARG A 119 1.44 14.66 -13.38
C ARG A 119 0.38 13.73 -14.01
N TYR A 120 -0.83 13.67 -13.43
CA TYR A 120 -1.84 12.63 -13.68
C TYR A 120 -3.21 13.16 -14.14
N LEU A 121 -3.30 14.38 -14.66
CA LEU A 121 -4.58 14.88 -15.19
C LEU A 121 -4.89 14.38 -16.60
N ASP A 122 -4.57 13.11 -16.82
CA ASP A 122 -5.18 12.34 -17.89
C ASP A 122 -6.38 11.63 -17.29
N ILE A 123 -7.59 12.10 -17.64
CA ILE A 123 -8.85 11.50 -17.21
C ILE A 123 -8.93 10.02 -17.63
N SER A 124 -8.28 9.61 -18.70
CA SER A 124 -8.20 8.21 -19.12
C SER A 124 -7.40 7.38 -18.11
N VAL A 125 -6.30 7.93 -17.59
CA VAL A 125 -5.49 7.29 -16.54
C VAL A 125 -6.28 7.22 -15.24
N LEU A 126 -6.92 8.33 -14.85
CA LEU A 126 -7.76 8.39 -13.66
C LEU A 126 -8.90 7.36 -13.74
N ASN A 127 -9.62 7.31 -14.87
CA ASN A 127 -10.67 6.32 -15.13
C ASN A 127 -10.14 4.89 -15.00
N ARG A 128 -9.01 4.58 -15.64
CA ARG A 128 -8.40 3.25 -15.57
C ARG A 128 -8.07 2.84 -14.13
N ILE A 129 -7.52 3.76 -13.32
CA ILE A 129 -7.23 3.50 -11.91
C ILE A 129 -8.53 3.26 -11.15
N ILE A 130 -9.53 4.13 -11.29
CA ILE A 130 -10.82 4.00 -10.60
C ILE A 130 -11.47 2.65 -10.94
N MET A 131 -11.60 2.32 -12.23
CA MET A 131 -12.25 1.08 -12.67
C MET A 131 -11.50 -0.16 -12.19
N SER A 132 -10.17 -0.13 -12.19
CA SER A 132 -9.34 -1.22 -11.66
C SER A 132 -9.60 -1.41 -10.16
N GLN A 133 -9.62 -0.31 -9.40
CA GLN A 133 -9.75 -0.38 -7.94
C GLN A 133 -11.16 -0.68 -7.46
N LEU A 134 -12.20 -0.26 -8.18
CA LEU A 134 -13.59 -0.63 -7.86
C LEU A 134 -13.86 -2.14 -7.94
N GLY A 135 -12.95 -2.93 -8.55
CA GLY A 135 -12.98 -4.40 -8.48
C GLY A 135 -12.42 -4.97 -7.17
N ASN A 136 -11.61 -4.20 -6.44
CA ASN A 136 -10.90 -4.63 -5.23
C ASN A 136 -11.43 -3.98 -3.94
N VAL A 137 -11.97 -2.76 -4.04
CA VAL A 137 -12.41 -1.95 -2.89
C VAL A 137 -13.87 -1.51 -3.00
N ASN A 138 -14.49 -1.21 -1.85
CA ASN A 138 -15.88 -0.76 -1.82
C ASN A 138 -16.04 0.66 -2.36
N TYR A 139 -15.06 1.54 -2.11
CA TYR A 139 -15.09 2.94 -2.51
C TYR A 139 -13.76 3.42 -3.07
N VAL A 140 -13.80 4.35 -4.02
CA VAL A 140 -12.61 5.10 -4.47
C VAL A 140 -12.77 6.55 -4.08
N ARG A 141 -11.74 7.13 -3.49
CA ARG A 141 -11.68 8.55 -3.09
C ARG A 141 -10.62 9.25 -3.92
N ILE A 142 -10.90 10.48 -4.33
CA ILE A 142 -9.95 11.33 -5.04
C ILE A 142 -9.62 12.51 -4.13
N ASP A 143 -8.41 12.53 -3.59
CA ASP A 143 -7.92 13.62 -2.75
C ASP A 143 -7.36 14.74 -3.63
N VAL A 144 -8.10 15.84 -3.67
CA VAL A 144 -7.79 17.01 -4.51
C VAL A 144 -7.14 18.15 -3.71
N SER A 145 -6.71 17.88 -2.47
CA SER A 145 -6.12 18.91 -1.59
C SER A 145 -4.91 19.61 -2.20
N LYS A 146 -4.12 18.90 -3.02
CA LYS A 146 -2.98 19.46 -3.77
C LYS A 146 -3.29 19.77 -5.24
N PHE A 147 -4.54 19.78 -5.66
CA PHE A 147 -4.89 20.03 -7.07
C PHE A 147 -5.15 21.51 -7.28
N GLY A 148 -4.71 22.05 -8.42
CA GLY A 148 -5.06 23.41 -8.83
C GLY A 148 -6.54 23.57 -9.17
N THR A 149 -7.05 24.80 -9.26
CA THR A 149 -8.49 25.06 -9.49
C THR A 149 -9.04 24.38 -10.74
N GLU A 150 -8.35 24.50 -11.87
CA GLU A 150 -8.74 23.85 -13.15
C GLU A 150 -8.75 22.32 -13.03
N GLN A 151 -7.79 21.79 -12.27
CA GLN A 151 -7.64 20.36 -12.02
C GLN A 151 -8.83 19.82 -11.22
N ARG A 152 -9.22 20.54 -10.16
CA ARG A 152 -10.39 20.23 -9.33
C ARG A 152 -11.68 20.25 -10.15
N THR A 153 -11.89 21.29 -10.96
CA THR A 153 -13.07 21.38 -11.85
C THR A 153 -13.14 20.20 -12.81
N THR A 154 -12.01 19.84 -13.45
CA THR A 154 -11.97 18.72 -14.40
C THR A 154 -12.30 17.38 -13.73
N VAL A 155 -11.81 17.15 -12.50
CA VAL A 155 -12.14 15.95 -11.71
C VAL A 155 -13.60 15.93 -11.30
N ARG A 156 -14.19 17.07 -10.88
CA ARG A 156 -15.61 17.18 -10.56
C ARG A 156 -16.48 16.81 -11.75
N ASP A 157 -16.27 17.46 -12.89
CA ASP A 157 -17.02 17.21 -14.12
C ASP A 157 -16.94 15.73 -14.53
N TYR A 158 -15.78 15.11 -14.35
CA TYR A 158 -15.59 13.70 -14.64
C TYR A 158 -16.35 12.79 -13.66
N VAL A 159 -16.23 13.00 -12.35
CA VAL A 159 -16.92 12.18 -11.33
C VAL A 159 -18.44 12.33 -11.45
N GLU A 160 -18.94 13.53 -11.72
CA GLU A 160 -20.36 13.78 -11.99
C GLU A 160 -20.85 13.00 -13.22
N ARG A 161 -20.08 12.98 -14.31
CA ARG A 161 -20.41 12.20 -15.52
C ARG A 161 -20.31 10.70 -15.29
N LEU A 162 -19.40 10.25 -14.44
CA LEU A 162 -19.24 8.83 -14.11
C LEU A 162 -20.48 8.29 -13.39
N ALA A 163 -21.13 9.12 -12.56
CA ALA A 163 -22.36 8.80 -11.83
C ALA A 163 -22.31 7.49 -11.00
N ASP A 164 -21.11 7.04 -10.61
CA ASP A 164 -20.93 5.88 -9.74
C ASP A 164 -20.94 6.34 -8.27
N PRO A 165 -21.91 5.91 -7.45
CA PRO A 165 -22.03 6.31 -6.05
C PRO A 165 -20.90 5.80 -5.16
N ARG A 166 -19.96 5.01 -5.69
CA ARG A 166 -18.78 4.52 -4.97
C ARG A 166 -17.54 5.41 -5.15
N VAL A 167 -17.61 6.45 -5.98
CA VAL A 167 -16.46 7.31 -6.31
C VAL A 167 -16.68 8.73 -5.79
N TRP A 168 -15.86 9.19 -4.83
CA TRP A 168 -16.06 10.47 -4.15
C TRP A 168 -14.82 11.37 -4.23
N ILE A 169 -15.03 12.68 -4.27
CA ILE A 169 -13.97 13.68 -4.14
C ILE A 169 -13.86 14.07 -2.66
N ILE A 170 -12.64 14.20 -2.14
CA ILE A 170 -12.39 14.63 -0.76
C ILE A 170 -11.42 15.82 -0.75
N ARG A 171 -11.52 16.67 0.30
CA ARG A 171 -10.68 17.86 0.51
C ARG A 171 -10.74 18.84 -0.67
N ASP A 172 -11.97 19.13 -1.07
CA ASP A 172 -12.34 20.02 -2.18
C ASP A 172 -12.89 21.36 -1.66
N ASP A 173 -12.23 21.90 -0.64
CA ASP A 173 -12.54 23.18 0.00
C ASP A 173 -11.87 24.38 -0.71
#